data_AF-A0A1G8DW63-F1
#
_entry.id   AF-A0A1G8DW63-F1
#
_cell.length_a   1.000
_cell.length_b   1.000
_cell.length_c   1.000
_cell.angle_alpha   90.00
_cell.angle_beta   90.00
_cell.angle_gamma   90.00
#
_symmetry.space_group_name_H-M   'P 1'
#
loop_
_entity.id
_entity.type
_entity.pdbx_description
1 polymer ?
#
loop_
_entity_poly.entity_id
_entity_poly.type
_entity_poly.pdbx_seq_one_letter_code
_entity_poly.pdbx_strand_id
1 'polypeptide(L)'
;MINNIRKKIVYLLSIFITLFSYGYINAQDQLKPAVITNSFPTVKAILDSLNGGGLTLSNPVLKAGEIGYTKNNKKGSQVVIFSGGEKANLGMDKGVLFSTGNAISDINSRNNNLRISQTAGAKDYEDDDLMEIYKLAIKDAVVLTFEVKLEKHTSALRVAFQFGSEEYPNYVGSQYNDAFGFFVSGPGIEGTVNMARNPYNQNTISVNTINGGFIGSSGQPMDGIDLRNSQHYINNGHITSTHSEQYGYDNYNNPVYYDKVYNNEVYNPNNNLKKPVYIEYNGLTKLITYDLTGLQGGETYNFKIAIADAGDTSYDSGVIIQKIQGTTGADLNIKKTVDNMTPNVGDIVEFTLTATNVGPYKGHNVKIEDILPSGYEFISAVSSKKDADYDPITGLWAFETIEAIHEVATLKIKAKVLPTGDYTNKVKITSDEPDPDPTNNEDEVTPDVQKPAAIDLVKTGKVDDTIDGDYGNGVINYTFTITNIGDVPLKDIRLVDTKLPVGTVYNYTGDKNGNGLLDTDEIWIGTATYDITDADTDAEKVENRATVYGKSPKDVEVSAESSDEQGKKQPTITPVEGGGPLMTNPHIYHKVQ
;
A
#
# COMPACT_ATOMS: atom_id res chain seq x y z
N MET A 1 19.22 -54.21 -3.80
CA MET A 1 19.23 -52.74 -3.62
C MET A 1 17.81 -52.16 -3.56
N ILE A 2 16.96 -52.40 -4.57
CA ILE A 2 15.61 -51.80 -4.70
C ILE A 2 14.66 -52.13 -3.53
N ASN A 3 14.67 -53.37 -3.01
CA ASN A 3 13.83 -53.75 -1.86
C ASN A 3 14.21 -53.06 -0.54
N ASN A 4 15.50 -52.75 -0.33
CA ASN A 4 15.93 -51.99 0.85
C ASN A 4 15.55 -50.52 0.76
N ILE A 5 15.52 -49.96 -0.45
CA ILE A 5 15.07 -48.59 -0.70
C ILE A 5 13.56 -48.48 -0.47
N ARG A 6 12.75 -49.43 -0.96
CA ARG A 6 11.30 -49.48 -0.69
C ARG A 6 10.96 -49.61 0.80
N LYS A 7 11.64 -50.47 1.55
CA LYS A 7 11.43 -50.59 3.00
C LYS A 7 11.81 -49.30 3.75
N LYS A 8 12.90 -48.64 3.37
CA LYS A 8 13.28 -47.34 3.96
C LYS A 8 12.28 -46.24 3.62
N ILE A 9 11.75 -46.20 2.40
CA ILE A 9 10.72 -45.23 2.00
C ILE A 9 9.42 -45.46 2.76
N VAL A 10 8.95 -46.71 2.89
CA VAL A 10 7.74 -47.02 3.67
C VAL A 10 7.94 -46.67 5.15
N TYR A 11 9.11 -46.97 5.72
CA TYR A 11 9.40 -46.63 7.11
C TYR A 11 9.51 -45.12 7.34
N LEU A 12 10.12 -44.38 6.41
CA LEU A 12 10.13 -42.92 6.41
C LEU A 12 8.73 -42.34 6.24
N LEU A 13 7.90 -42.90 5.36
CA LEU A 13 6.51 -42.46 5.16
C LEU A 13 5.67 -42.74 6.40
N SER A 14 5.86 -43.88 7.05
CA SER A 14 5.21 -44.22 8.31
C SER A 14 5.67 -43.31 9.45
N ILE A 15 6.96 -42.99 9.57
CA ILE A 15 7.48 -42.01 10.55
C ILE A 15 6.95 -40.61 10.24
N PHE A 16 6.89 -40.20 8.97
CA PHE A 16 6.35 -38.91 8.55
C PHE A 16 4.86 -38.81 8.85
N ILE A 17 4.06 -39.83 8.50
CA ILE A 17 2.63 -39.89 8.83
C ILE A 17 2.44 -39.92 10.35
N THR A 18 3.25 -40.64 11.11
CA THR A 18 3.13 -40.69 12.58
C THR A 18 3.51 -39.35 13.21
N LEU A 19 4.57 -38.67 12.75
CA LEU A 19 4.98 -37.34 13.22
C LEU A 19 3.99 -36.24 12.79
N PHE A 20 3.44 -36.30 11.58
CA PHE A 20 2.41 -35.37 11.12
C PHE A 20 1.11 -35.60 11.88
N SER A 21 0.73 -36.86 12.13
CA SER A 21 -0.42 -37.20 12.96
C SER A 21 -0.21 -36.75 14.40
N TYR A 22 0.97 -36.95 14.98
CA TYR A 22 1.29 -36.47 16.34
C TYR A 22 1.32 -34.95 16.43
N GLY A 23 1.88 -34.25 15.44
CA GLY A 23 1.92 -32.79 15.39
C GLY A 23 0.54 -32.15 15.17
N TYR A 24 -0.32 -32.80 14.38
CA TYR A 24 -1.68 -32.33 14.10
C TYR A 24 -2.69 -32.69 15.22
N ILE A 25 -2.51 -33.83 15.89
CA ILE A 25 -3.29 -34.22 17.07
C ILE A 25 -2.95 -33.31 18.26
N ASN A 26 -1.66 -32.98 18.48
CA ASN A 26 -1.28 -32.12 19.61
C ASN A 26 -1.70 -30.65 19.45
N ALA A 27 -1.86 -30.11 18.24
CA ALA A 27 -2.22 -28.70 18.03
C ALA A 27 -3.69 -28.37 18.39
N GLN A 28 -4.59 -29.34 18.29
CA GLN A 28 -6.03 -29.14 18.55
C GLN A 28 -6.41 -29.37 20.03
N ASP A 29 -5.58 -30.12 20.78
CA ASP A 29 -5.67 -30.23 22.25
C ASP A 29 -5.08 -29.00 23.00
N GLN A 30 -4.65 -27.93 22.30
CA GLN A 30 -3.96 -26.76 22.89
C GLN A 30 -4.78 -25.48 23.05
N LEU A 31 -5.99 -25.38 22.47
CA LEU A 31 -6.78 -24.15 22.62
C LEU A 31 -7.04 -23.93 24.12
N LYS A 32 -6.92 -22.69 24.60
CA LYS A 32 -7.15 -22.33 26.02
C LYS A 32 -8.41 -21.47 26.12
N PRO A 33 -9.18 -21.54 27.23
CA PRO A 33 -10.31 -20.64 27.42
C PRO A 33 -9.88 -19.17 27.33
N ALA A 34 -10.80 -18.33 26.87
CA ALA A 34 -10.68 -16.90 27.06
C ALA A 34 -10.66 -16.61 28.57
N VAL A 35 -9.90 -15.60 28.96
CA VAL A 35 -9.78 -15.20 30.36
C VAL A 35 -10.73 -14.04 30.60
N ILE A 36 -11.74 -14.24 31.43
CA ILE A 36 -12.55 -13.14 31.94
C ILE A 36 -11.65 -12.23 32.77
N THR A 37 -11.42 -11.02 32.28
CA THR A 37 -10.66 -9.98 32.99
C THR A 37 -11.56 -9.16 33.90
N ASN A 38 -12.87 -9.11 33.60
CA ASN A 38 -13.87 -8.50 34.47
C ASN A 38 -15.24 -9.18 34.34
N SER A 39 -15.66 -9.90 35.39
CA SER A 39 -16.93 -10.63 35.42
C SER A 39 -18.14 -9.75 35.76
N PHE A 40 -17.92 -8.58 36.36
CA PHE A 40 -18.96 -7.64 36.80
C PHE A 40 -18.54 -6.21 36.46
N PRO A 41 -18.37 -5.88 35.17
CA PRO A 41 -17.80 -4.61 34.77
C PRO A 41 -18.73 -3.43 35.11
N THR A 42 -18.17 -2.32 35.59
CA THR A 42 -18.97 -1.08 35.63
C THR A 42 -19.28 -0.64 34.20
N VAL A 43 -20.35 0.13 34.00
CA VAL A 43 -20.69 0.65 32.67
C VAL A 43 -19.56 1.49 32.08
N LYS A 44 -18.80 2.19 32.93
CA LYS A 44 -17.57 2.89 32.52
C LYS A 44 -16.48 1.92 32.03
N ALA A 45 -16.24 0.82 32.75
CA ALA A 45 -15.25 -0.17 32.35
C ALA A 45 -15.60 -0.86 31.01
N ILE A 46 -16.90 -1.03 30.73
CA ILE A 46 -17.39 -1.47 29.42
C ILE A 46 -16.95 -0.47 28.34
N LEU A 47 -17.30 0.81 28.49
CA LEU A 47 -16.92 1.86 27.52
C LEU A 47 -15.41 1.98 27.33
N ASP A 48 -14.65 1.98 28.42
CA ASP A 48 -13.18 2.05 28.37
C ASP A 48 -12.61 0.87 27.55
N SER A 49 -13.23 -0.30 27.63
CA SER A 49 -12.81 -1.50 26.87
C SER A 49 -13.25 -1.48 25.40
N LEU A 50 -14.35 -0.78 25.10
CA LEU A 50 -14.86 -0.61 23.73
C LEU A 50 -14.15 0.49 22.96
N ASN A 51 -13.50 1.45 23.62
CA ASN A 51 -12.87 2.57 22.94
C ASN A 51 -11.63 2.12 22.12
N GLY A 52 -11.73 2.23 20.80
CA GLY A 52 -10.68 1.90 19.84
C GLY A 52 -9.83 3.08 19.37
N GLY A 53 -10.06 4.30 19.86
CA GLY A 53 -9.39 5.53 19.43
C GLY A 53 -10.09 6.27 18.28
N GLY A 54 -9.64 7.48 17.96
CA GLY A 54 -10.29 8.36 16.98
C GLY A 54 -11.62 8.95 17.45
N LEU A 55 -12.00 8.70 18.71
CA LEU A 55 -13.22 9.17 19.33
C LEU A 55 -13.09 9.15 20.86
N THR A 56 -14.06 9.77 21.54
CA THR A 56 -14.27 9.65 22.98
C THR A 56 -15.65 9.08 23.26
N LEU A 57 -15.73 8.05 24.10
CA LEU A 57 -16.98 7.48 24.59
C LEU A 57 -17.33 8.08 25.96
N SER A 58 -18.57 8.52 26.17
CA SER A 58 -18.97 9.19 27.41
C SER A 58 -20.45 8.98 27.76
N ASN A 59 -20.85 9.41 28.96
CA ASN A 59 -22.24 9.38 29.44
C ASN A 59 -22.97 8.02 29.30
N PRO A 60 -22.36 6.90 29.73
CA PRO A 60 -23.00 5.61 29.57
C PRO A 60 -24.16 5.39 30.54
N VAL A 61 -25.23 4.79 30.04
CA VAL A 61 -26.42 4.41 30.80
C VAL A 61 -26.85 3.02 30.37
N LEU A 62 -26.89 2.08 31.33
CA LEU A 62 -27.52 0.78 31.15
C LEU A 62 -29.03 0.95 31.36
N LYS A 63 -29.81 0.83 30.29
CA LYS A 63 -31.27 0.95 30.29
C LYS A 63 -31.96 -0.37 30.66
N ALA A 64 -31.37 -1.47 30.23
CA ALA A 64 -31.82 -2.83 30.49
C ALA A 64 -30.63 -3.77 30.62
N GLY A 65 -30.83 -4.88 31.32
CA GLY A 65 -29.84 -5.92 31.54
C GLY A 65 -29.17 -5.84 32.90
N GLU A 66 -28.54 -6.94 33.30
CA GLU A 66 -28.00 -7.15 34.64
C GLU A 66 -26.47 -7.33 34.60
N ILE A 67 -25.73 -6.35 35.14
CA ILE A 67 -24.29 -6.47 35.36
C ILE A 67 -24.03 -6.85 36.82
N GLY A 68 -24.10 -8.16 37.08
CA GLY A 68 -23.92 -8.72 38.42
C GLY A 68 -25.25 -8.96 39.14
N TYR A 69 -25.71 -10.20 39.10
CA TYR A 69 -26.88 -10.68 39.84
C TYR A 69 -26.57 -11.99 40.58
N THR A 70 -27.49 -12.43 41.45
CA THR A 70 -27.41 -13.75 42.09
C THR A 70 -28.70 -14.53 41.83
N LYS A 71 -28.59 -15.73 41.26
CA LYS A 71 -29.72 -16.63 40.96
C LYS A 71 -29.38 -18.04 41.39
N ASN A 72 -30.26 -18.70 42.15
CA ASN A 72 -30.03 -20.05 42.68
C ASN A 72 -28.66 -20.21 43.38
N ASN A 73 -28.24 -19.22 44.17
CA ASN A 73 -26.93 -19.13 44.85
C ASN A 73 -25.69 -19.05 43.92
N LYS A 74 -25.87 -18.81 42.62
CA LYS A 74 -24.78 -18.53 41.67
C LYS A 74 -24.78 -17.05 41.29
N LYS A 75 -23.59 -16.44 41.22
CA LYS A 75 -23.43 -15.09 40.67
C LYS A 75 -23.37 -15.15 39.15
N GLY A 76 -24.02 -14.21 38.47
CA GLY A 76 -24.07 -14.12 37.01
C GLY A 76 -23.98 -12.68 36.53
N SER A 77 -23.73 -12.50 35.23
CA SER A 77 -23.72 -11.20 34.56
C SER A 77 -24.07 -11.40 33.09
N GLN A 78 -24.82 -10.49 32.49
CA GLN A 78 -25.08 -10.47 31.06
C GLN A 78 -23.97 -9.79 30.25
N VAL A 79 -23.03 -9.11 30.93
CA VAL A 79 -21.89 -8.45 30.28
C VAL A 79 -20.59 -8.83 30.98
N VAL A 80 -19.57 -9.22 30.20
CA VAL A 80 -18.22 -9.51 30.70
C VAL A 80 -17.16 -8.93 29.78
N ILE A 81 -16.00 -8.59 30.34
CA ILE A 81 -14.81 -8.20 29.59
C ILE A 81 -13.82 -9.36 29.63
N PHE A 82 -13.24 -9.70 28.49
CA PHE A 82 -12.28 -10.80 28.39
C PHE A 82 -11.02 -10.45 27.60
N SER A 83 -10.02 -11.33 27.75
CA SER A 83 -8.77 -11.35 26.98
C SER A 83 -8.37 -12.78 26.61
N GLY A 84 -7.34 -12.97 25.80
CA GLY A 84 -6.88 -14.30 25.37
C GLY A 84 -7.85 -15.01 24.42
N GLY A 85 -8.76 -14.28 23.77
CA GLY A 85 -9.75 -14.84 22.84
C GLY A 85 -9.13 -15.49 21.60
N GLU A 86 -7.96 -15.05 21.14
CA GLU A 86 -7.22 -15.70 20.05
C GLU A 86 -6.83 -17.14 20.42
N LYS A 87 -6.39 -17.35 21.67
CA LYS A 87 -6.07 -18.69 22.20
C LYS A 87 -7.31 -19.57 22.35
N ALA A 88 -8.48 -18.94 22.45
CA ALA A 88 -9.79 -19.57 22.49
C ALA A 88 -10.44 -19.72 21.10
N ASN A 89 -9.71 -19.36 20.03
CA ASN A 89 -10.18 -19.40 18.63
C ASN A 89 -11.38 -18.47 18.35
N LEU A 90 -11.47 -17.34 19.05
CA LEU A 90 -12.52 -16.34 18.81
C LEU A 90 -12.20 -15.40 17.66
N GLY A 91 -10.98 -15.41 17.10
CA GLY A 91 -10.59 -14.46 16.05
C GLY A 91 -10.38 -13.02 16.53
N MET A 92 -10.40 -12.79 17.85
CA MET A 92 -9.99 -11.55 18.50
C MET A 92 -9.37 -11.84 19.87
N ASP A 93 -8.34 -11.08 20.27
CA ASP A 93 -7.68 -11.33 21.55
C ASP A 93 -8.49 -10.83 22.75
N LYS A 94 -9.20 -9.71 22.60
CA LYS A 94 -9.99 -9.10 23.67
C LYS A 94 -11.31 -8.55 23.13
N GLY A 95 -12.29 -8.43 24.00
CA GLY A 95 -13.58 -7.85 23.67
C GLY A 95 -14.51 -7.77 24.88
N VAL A 96 -15.70 -7.25 24.63
CA VAL A 96 -16.81 -7.24 25.58
C VAL A 96 -17.91 -8.13 25.02
N LEU A 97 -18.32 -9.15 25.79
CA LEU A 97 -19.44 -10.01 25.46
C LEU A 97 -20.71 -9.45 26.12
N PHE A 98 -21.74 -9.22 25.30
CA PHE A 98 -23.13 -8.97 25.71
C PHE A 98 -23.93 -10.24 25.40
N SER A 99 -24.62 -10.78 26.40
CA SER A 99 -25.40 -12.02 26.30
C SER A 99 -26.83 -11.80 26.74
N THR A 100 -27.78 -12.45 26.07
CA THR A 100 -29.15 -12.63 26.59
C THR A 100 -29.17 -13.62 27.77
N GLY A 101 -28.09 -14.40 27.95
CA GLY A 101 -27.88 -15.34 29.04
C GLY A 101 -26.86 -14.89 30.08
N ASN A 102 -26.21 -15.86 30.71
CA ASN A 102 -25.17 -15.62 31.69
C ASN A 102 -23.79 -15.60 31.03
N ALA A 103 -23.36 -14.43 30.55
CA ALA A 103 -22.08 -14.21 29.87
C ALA A 103 -20.84 -14.78 30.60
N ILE A 104 -20.85 -14.90 31.94
CA ILE A 104 -19.77 -15.56 32.70
C ILE A 104 -19.70 -17.06 32.38
N SER A 105 -20.86 -17.69 32.27
CA SER A 105 -20.97 -19.09 31.88
C SER A 105 -20.67 -19.21 30.41
N ASP A 106 -21.30 -18.39 29.57
CA ASP A 106 -21.22 -18.50 28.12
C ASP A 106 -19.77 -18.40 27.64
N ILE A 107 -18.92 -17.61 28.29
CA ILE A 107 -17.50 -17.46 27.92
C ILE A 107 -16.53 -18.49 28.54
N ASN A 108 -16.94 -19.18 29.60
CA ASN A 108 -16.14 -20.23 30.26
C ASN A 108 -16.59 -21.64 29.87
N SER A 109 -17.83 -21.77 29.40
CA SER A 109 -18.47 -23.02 29.06
C SER A 109 -17.81 -23.58 27.81
N ARG A 110 -17.23 -24.77 27.96
CA ARG A 110 -16.98 -25.58 26.77
C ARG A 110 -18.33 -26.11 26.37
N ASN A 111 -18.77 -25.88 25.13
CA ASN A 111 -20.05 -26.36 24.58
C ASN A 111 -20.13 -27.90 24.71
N ASN A 112 -20.48 -28.35 25.90
CA ASN A 112 -20.47 -29.73 26.36
C ASN A 112 -21.90 -30.27 26.43
N ASN A 113 -22.87 -29.37 26.37
CA ASN A 113 -24.29 -29.65 26.31
C ASN A 113 -24.98 -28.68 25.33
N LEU A 114 -25.41 -29.18 24.16
CA LEU A 114 -26.12 -28.50 23.08
C LEU A 114 -27.49 -27.88 23.45
N ARG A 115 -27.91 -27.92 24.73
CA ARG A 115 -29.29 -27.62 25.15
C ARG A 115 -29.42 -27.00 26.55
N ILE A 116 -28.34 -26.45 27.14
CA ILE A 116 -28.40 -25.92 28.51
C ILE A 116 -27.92 -24.47 28.56
N SER A 117 -28.80 -23.54 28.19
CA SER A 117 -28.65 -22.13 28.53
C SER A 117 -28.59 -21.89 30.04
N GLN A 118 -27.86 -20.86 30.44
CA GLN A 118 -28.02 -20.24 31.75
C GLN A 118 -28.76 -18.92 31.64
N THR A 119 -30.09 -19.00 31.68
CA THR A 119 -31.01 -17.86 31.78
C THR A 119 -30.50 -16.72 32.68
N ALA A 120 -30.39 -15.53 32.10
CA ALA A 120 -29.99 -14.31 32.80
C ALA A 120 -30.96 -13.92 33.92
N GLY A 121 -32.27 -14.17 33.72
CA GLY A 121 -33.30 -13.76 34.67
C GLY A 121 -33.50 -12.25 34.69
N ALA A 122 -33.13 -11.57 33.60
CA ALA A 122 -33.43 -10.17 33.38
C ALA A 122 -34.93 -10.02 33.07
N LYS A 123 -35.45 -8.82 33.34
CA LYS A 123 -36.86 -8.53 33.04
C LYS A 123 -37.03 -8.30 31.55
N ASP A 124 -38.21 -8.60 31.06
CA ASP A 124 -38.65 -8.15 29.75
C ASP A 124 -38.44 -6.65 29.61
N TYR A 125 -37.93 -6.23 28.46
CA TYR A 125 -37.73 -4.82 28.13
C TYR A 125 -38.05 -4.60 26.66
N GLU A 126 -38.98 -3.68 26.41
CA GLU A 126 -39.36 -3.27 25.05
C GLU A 126 -38.43 -2.15 24.61
N ASP A 127 -37.54 -2.46 23.67
CA ASP A 127 -36.73 -1.47 22.96
C ASP A 127 -37.27 -1.31 21.54
N ASP A 128 -37.72 -0.10 21.19
CA ASP A 128 -38.37 0.17 19.90
C ASP A 128 -37.51 -0.25 18.70
N ASP A 129 -36.20 0.01 18.77
CA ASP A 129 -35.27 -0.31 17.67
C ASP A 129 -35.06 -1.83 17.54
N LEU A 130 -35.07 -2.60 18.64
CA LEU A 130 -35.03 -4.07 18.58
C LEU A 130 -36.35 -4.66 18.07
N MET A 131 -37.49 -4.11 18.50
CA MET A 131 -38.81 -4.57 18.05
C MET A 131 -39.07 -4.31 16.56
N GLU A 132 -38.40 -3.30 15.98
CA GLU A 132 -38.40 -3.07 14.53
C GLU A 132 -37.67 -4.18 13.76
N ILE A 133 -36.59 -4.72 14.33
CA ILE A 133 -35.89 -5.89 13.77
C ILE A 133 -36.78 -7.14 13.92
N TYR A 134 -37.27 -7.37 15.14
CA TYR A 134 -38.18 -8.47 15.43
C TYR A 134 -39.04 -8.19 16.65
N LYS A 135 -40.35 -8.13 16.46
CA LYS A 135 -41.33 -7.65 17.46
C LYS A 135 -41.31 -8.41 18.80
N LEU A 136 -40.82 -9.65 18.83
CA LEU A 136 -40.78 -10.46 20.05
C LEU A 136 -39.44 -10.40 20.78
N ALA A 137 -38.45 -9.65 20.27
CA ALA A 137 -37.13 -9.48 20.87
C ALA A 137 -37.17 -8.55 22.10
N ILE A 138 -37.78 -9.06 23.18
CA ILE A 138 -38.01 -8.31 24.43
C ILE A 138 -37.45 -9.05 25.64
N LYS A 139 -36.99 -10.28 25.49
CA LYS A 139 -36.59 -11.16 26.59
C LYS A 139 -35.11 -10.99 26.90
N ASP A 140 -34.81 -11.06 28.19
CA ASP A 140 -33.46 -10.91 28.75
C ASP A 140 -32.60 -9.80 28.10
N ALA A 141 -33.24 -8.67 27.78
CA ALA A 141 -32.60 -7.65 26.97
C ALA A 141 -31.44 -6.95 27.71
N VAL A 142 -30.37 -6.66 26.98
CA VAL A 142 -29.29 -5.78 27.41
C VAL A 142 -29.26 -4.57 26.52
N VAL A 143 -29.46 -3.39 27.10
CA VAL A 143 -29.51 -2.12 26.37
C VAL A 143 -28.59 -1.11 27.03
N LEU A 144 -27.51 -0.75 26.32
CA LEU A 144 -26.50 0.20 26.75
C LEU A 144 -26.47 1.40 25.80
N THR A 145 -26.78 2.58 26.33
CA THR A 145 -26.70 3.86 25.58
C THR A 145 -25.52 4.69 26.06
N PHE A 146 -24.83 5.38 25.16
CA PHE A 146 -23.73 6.30 25.48
C PHE A 146 -23.56 7.33 24.36
N GLU A 147 -22.76 8.36 24.63
CA GLU A 147 -22.37 9.36 23.65
C GLU A 147 -21.02 9.01 23.01
N VAL A 148 -20.93 9.19 21.70
CA VAL A 148 -19.71 9.06 20.89
C VAL A 148 -19.35 10.45 20.38
N LYS A 149 -18.25 11.02 20.87
CA LYS A 149 -17.69 12.25 20.33
C LYS A 149 -16.54 11.93 19.40
N LEU A 150 -16.69 12.21 18.11
CA LEU A 150 -15.65 11.97 17.10
C LEU A 150 -14.48 12.93 17.29
N GLU A 151 -13.24 12.47 17.07
CA GLU A 151 -12.11 13.38 16.96
C GLU A 151 -12.26 14.25 15.70
N LYS A 152 -11.70 15.46 15.73
CA LYS A 152 -11.92 16.47 14.67
C LYS A 152 -11.54 15.99 13.26
N HIS A 153 -10.56 15.11 13.16
CA HIS A 153 -10.06 14.59 11.89
C HIS A 153 -10.78 13.32 11.42
N THR A 154 -11.77 12.81 12.18
CA THR A 154 -12.51 11.58 11.82
C THR A 154 -13.83 11.89 11.13
N SER A 155 -14.19 11.08 10.14
CA SER A 155 -15.40 11.22 9.32
C SER A 155 -16.25 9.95 9.27
N ALA A 156 -15.81 8.83 9.87
CA ALA A 156 -16.60 7.63 10.06
C ALA A 156 -16.55 7.13 11.51
N LEU A 157 -17.55 6.33 11.84
CA LEU A 157 -17.60 5.51 13.03
C LEU A 157 -17.53 4.04 12.62
N ARG A 158 -16.57 3.30 13.17
CA ARG A 158 -16.41 1.87 12.94
C ARG A 158 -16.80 1.07 14.17
N VAL A 159 -17.54 -0.01 13.95
CA VAL A 159 -17.77 -1.06 14.95
C VAL A 159 -17.15 -2.37 14.46
N ALA A 160 -16.42 -3.05 15.34
CA ALA A 160 -15.83 -4.37 15.08
C ALA A 160 -16.43 -5.38 16.05
N PHE A 161 -17.12 -6.40 15.54
CA PHE A 161 -17.95 -7.29 16.34
C PHE A 161 -18.05 -8.71 15.78
N GLN A 162 -18.50 -9.63 16.62
CA GLN A 162 -18.94 -10.98 16.28
C GLN A 162 -20.25 -11.25 17.00
N PHE A 163 -20.99 -12.25 16.54
CA PHE A 163 -22.15 -12.72 17.27
C PHE A 163 -22.38 -14.21 17.01
N GLY A 164 -23.16 -14.85 17.86
CA GLY A 164 -23.55 -16.25 17.76
C GLY A 164 -24.75 -16.56 18.64
N SER A 165 -25.28 -17.77 18.53
CA SER A 165 -26.45 -18.22 19.27
C SER A 165 -26.29 -19.66 19.75
N GLU A 166 -26.87 -19.99 20.90
CA GLU A 166 -26.98 -21.36 21.39
C GLU A 166 -27.99 -22.20 20.59
N GLU A 167 -28.78 -21.58 19.72
CA GLU A 167 -29.78 -22.24 18.89
C GLU A 167 -29.15 -23.14 17.82
N TYR A 168 -29.19 -24.45 18.09
CA TYR A 168 -28.85 -25.64 17.28
C TYR A 168 -27.87 -25.53 16.07
N PRO A 169 -26.96 -26.51 15.91
CA PRO A 169 -25.68 -26.34 15.22
C PRO A 169 -25.71 -26.35 13.68
N ASN A 170 -26.86 -26.54 13.03
CA ASN A 170 -26.93 -26.69 11.58
C ASN A 170 -27.46 -25.42 10.92
N TYR A 171 -26.67 -24.34 11.04
CA TYR A 171 -26.86 -23.05 10.38
C TYR A 171 -28.25 -22.43 10.62
N VAL A 172 -28.42 -21.88 11.84
CA VAL A 172 -29.39 -20.84 12.26
C VAL A 172 -30.73 -20.82 11.54
N GLY A 173 -31.71 -21.45 12.20
CA GLY A 173 -33.05 -21.65 11.69
C GLY A 173 -34.07 -21.98 12.75
N SER A 174 -34.08 -21.24 13.87
CA SER A 174 -35.14 -21.35 14.87
C SER A 174 -36.31 -20.40 14.54
N GLN A 175 -37.45 -20.61 15.19
CA GLN A 175 -38.56 -19.65 15.17
C GLN A 175 -38.34 -18.46 16.12
N TYR A 176 -37.29 -18.50 16.94
CA TYR A 176 -36.96 -17.52 17.97
C TYR A 176 -35.83 -16.63 17.46
N ASN A 177 -36.19 -15.60 16.70
CA ASN A 177 -35.23 -14.77 15.97
C ASN A 177 -34.66 -13.67 16.87
N ASP A 178 -33.69 -14.01 17.71
CA ASP A 178 -33.00 -13.06 18.58
C ASP A 178 -32.46 -11.87 17.78
N ALA A 179 -32.54 -10.70 18.39
CA ALA A 179 -32.19 -9.44 17.74
C ALA A 179 -31.06 -8.74 18.46
N PHE A 180 -30.16 -8.14 17.70
CA PHE A 180 -29.20 -7.18 18.22
C PHE A 180 -29.00 -6.02 17.24
N GLY A 181 -28.45 -4.93 17.73
CA GLY A 181 -28.11 -3.80 16.89
C GLY A 181 -27.16 -2.81 17.53
N PHE A 182 -26.60 -1.98 16.66
CA PHE A 182 -25.72 -0.87 16.98
C PHE A 182 -26.33 0.39 16.40
N PHE A 183 -27.13 1.07 17.21
CA PHE A 183 -28.00 2.13 16.76
C PHE A 183 -27.33 3.48 16.98
N VAL A 184 -27.22 4.27 15.92
CA VAL A 184 -26.58 5.58 15.94
C VAL A 184 -27.57 6.63 15.49
N SER A 185 -27.66 7.72 16.26
CA SER A 185 -28.42 8.91 15.89
C SER A 185 -27.63 10.16 16.27
N GLY A 186 -27.87 11.27 15.58
CA GLY A 186 -27.14 12.51 15.83
C GLY A 186 -27.03 13.40 14.59
N PRO A 187 -26.13 14.39 14.62
CA PRO A 187 -25.97 15.35 13.54
C PRO A 187 -25.71 14.69 12.18
N GLY A 188 -26.52 15.02 11.17
CA GLY A 188 -26.39 14.46 9.82
C GLY A 188 -27.01 13.08 9.62
N ILE A 189 -27.61 12.47 10.65
CA ILE A 189 -28.32 11.19 10.55
C ILE A 189 -29.83 11.44 10.65
N GLU A 190 -30.60 11.00 9.65
CA GLU A 190 -32.07 11.01 9.73
C GLU A 190 -32.56 9.82 10.56
N GLY A 191 -33.20 10.10 11.70
CA GLY A 191 -33.66 9.07 12.63
C GLY A 191 -32.50 8.31 13.27
N THR A 192 -32.54 6.97 13.16
CA THR A 192 -31.58 6.06 13.75
C THR A 192 -31.04 5.10 12.68
N VAL A 193 -29.72 4.94 12.60
CA VAL A 193 -29.07 3.98 11.72
C VAL A 193 -28.58 2.79 12.53
N ASN A 194 -28.98 1.59 12.17
CA ASN A 194 -28.39 0.36 12.70
C ASN A 194 -27.13 -0.03 11.91
N MET A 195 -25.97 -0.06 12.58
CA MET A 195 -24.69 -0.49 12.01
C MET A 195 -24.50 -2.02 12.01
N ALA A 196 -25.37 -2.79 12.67
CA ALA A 196 -25.37 -4.25 12.58
C ALA A 196 -25.99 -4.69 11.24
N ARG A 197 -25.19 -4.60 10.18
CA ARG A 197 -25.62 -4.88 8.79
C ARG A 197 -24.87 -6.08 8.21
N ASN A 198 -25.57 -6.90 7.44
CA ASN A 198 -24.96 -8.03 6.76
C ASN A 198 -23.99 -7.50 5.70
N PRO A 199 -22.72 -7.90 5.72
CA PRO A 199 -21.71 -7.33 4.82
C PRO A 199 -21.97 -7.56 3.32
N TYR A 200 -22.86 -8.49 2.95
CA TYR A 200 -23.17 -8.82 1.55
C TYR A 200 -24.36 -8.06 0.98
N ASN A 201 -25.48 -8.07 1.70
CA ASN A 201 -26.75 -7.53 1.20
C ASN A 201 -27.18 -6.25 1.94
N GLN A 202 -26.40 -5.80 2.93
CA GLN A 202 -26.66 -4.59 3.71
C GLN A 202 -27.99 -4.61 4.48
N ASN A 203 -28.66 -5.76 4.57
CA ASN A 203 -29.86 -5.90 5.39
C ASN A 203 -29.49 -5.85 6.87
N THR A 204 -30.43 -5.43 7.71
CA THR A 204 -30.29 -5.53 9.17
C THR A 204 -30.02 -6.97 9.57
N ILE A 205 -29.02 -7.17 10.43
CA ILE A 205 -28.73 -8.48 11.01
C ILE A 205 -29.69 -8.73 12.17
N SER A 206 -30.43 -9.84 12.09
CA SER A 206 -30.86 -10.55 13.30
C SER A 206 -29.98 -11.78 13.47
N VAL A 207 -29.91 -12.32 14.69
CA VAL A 207 -28.99 -13.42 15.02
C VAL A 207 -29.23 -14.63 14.10
N ASN A 208 -30.48 -14.87 13.68
CA ASN A 208 -30.84 -16.01 12.82
C ASN A 208 -30.92 -15.70 11.32
N THR A 209 -30.61 -14.49 10.84
CA THR A 209 -30.77 -14.14 9.41
C THR A 209 -29.49 -14.18 8.58
N ILE A 210 -28.30 -14.37 9.16
CA ILE A 210 -27.06 -14.43 8.36
C ILE A 210 -26.94 -15.72 7.55
N ASN A 211 -27.38 -16.89 8.04
CA ASN A 211 -27.71 -18.00 7.13
C ASN A 211 -29.23 -18.15 7.19
N GLY A 212 -29.94 -17.56 6.23
CA GLY A 212 -31.37 -17.81 6.10
C GLY A 212 -31.60 -19.28 5.78
N GLY A 213 -31.87 -20.09 6.78
CA GLY A 213 -32.25 -21.48 6.60
C GLY A 213 -33.06 -21.90 7.80
N PHE A 214 -34.36 -22.08 7.65
CA PHE A 214 -35.14 -22.73 8.70
C PHE A 214 -34.68 -24.18 8.86
N ILE A 215 -34.46 -24.66 10.09
CA ILE A 215 -34.80 -26.02 10.55
C ILE A 215 -34.69 -26.05 12.09
N GLY A 216 -35.82 -26.36 12.75
CA GLY A 216 -35.84 -26.53 14.19
C GLY A 216 -37.17 -26.85 14.89
N SER A 217 -38.35 -26.83 14.25
CA SER A 217 -39.55 -27.38 14.89
C SER A 217 -39.75 -28.85 14.47
N SER A 218 -39.42 -29.78 15.37
CA SER A 218 -40.11 -31.08 15.46
C SER A 218 -40.12 -31.98 14.21
N GLY A 219 -38.97 -32.22 13.57
CA GLY A 219 -38.78 -33.41 12.72
C GLY A 219 -39.59 -33.51 11.42
N GLN A 220 -40.00 -32.39 10.82
CA GLN A 220 -40.59 -32.38 9.48
C GLN A 220 -39.53 -32.00 8.43
N PRO A 221 -39.30 -32.81 7.37
CA PRO A 221 -38.37 -32.46 6.28
C PRO A 221 -39.00 -31.42 5.37
N MET A 222 -38.30 -30.32 5.08
CA MET A 222 -38.68 -29.31 4.06
C MET A 222 -37.46 -28.72 3.35
N ASP A 223 -37.66 -28.24 2.11
CA ASP A 223 -36.62 -27.82 1.16
C ASP A 223 -36.00 -26.43 1.47
N GLY A 224 -34.68 -26.28 1.24
CA GLY A 224 -34.00 -25.00 0.95
C GLY A 224 -33.14 -24.37 2.06
N ILE A 225 -31.91 -24.86 2.26
CA ILE A 225 -30.89 -24.23 3.12
C ILE A 225 -30.05 -23.22 2.29
N ASP A 226 -29.90 -21.97 2.75
CA ASP A 226 -28.97 -20.98 2.14
C ASP A 226 -27.63 -20.93 2.87
N LEU A 227 -26.66 -21.72 2.39
CA LEU A 227 -25.29 -21.78 2.94
C LEU A 227 -24.33 -20.76 2.32
N ARG A 228 -24.79 -19.81 1.49
CA ARG A 228 -23.91 -18.83 0.80
C ARG A 228 -23.05 -18.01 1.77
N ASN A 229 -23.50 -17.85 3.02
CA ASN A 229 -22.82 -17.07 4.04
C ASN A 229 -22.04 -17.92 5.08
N SER A 230 -21.99 -19.25 4.91
CA SER A 230 -21.26 -20.15 5.82
C SER A 230 -19.77 -19.81 5.98
N GLN A 231 -19.16 -19.21 4.96
CA GLN A 231 -17.78 -18.73 5.00
C GLN A 231 -17.53 -17.58 6.00
N HIS A 232 -18.58 -16.93 6.51
CA HIS A 232 -18.51 -15.86 7.52
C HIS A 232 -18.53 -16.38 8.94
N TYR A 233 -18.56 -17.69 9.14
CA TYR A 233 -18.53 -18.30 10.47
C TYR A 233 -17.15 -18.85 10.78
N ILE A 234 -16.81 -18.85 12.06
CA ILE A 234 -15.64 -19.56 12.55
C ILE A 234 -16.00 -21.05 12.54
N ASN A 235 -15.22 -21.86 11.82
CA ASN A 235 -15.27 -23.30 12.02
C ASN A 235 -14.57 -23.63 13.35
N ASN A 236 -15.36 -23.66 14.41
CA ASN A 236 -14.97 -23.92 15.80
C ASN A 236 -15.16 -25.41 16.19
N GLY A 237 -15.25 -26.32 15.22
CA GLY A 237 -15.44 -27.75 15.46
C GLY A 237 -16.83 -28.29 15.12
N HIS A 238 -17.72 -27.46 14.55
CA HIS A 238 -18.99 -27.94 13.99
C HIS A 238 -18.76 -28.70 12.67
N ILE A 239 -19.49 -29.80 12.47
CA ILE A 239 -19.51 -30.52 11.20
C ILE A 239 -20.36 -29.74 10.19
N THR A 240 -19.83 -29.50 8.99
CA THR A 240 -20.53 -28.73 7.94
C THR A 240 -21.42 -29.61 7.07
N SER A 241 -21.60 -30.89 7.41
CA SER A 241 -22.36 -31.84 6.61
C SER A 241 -23.86 -31.71 6.88
N THR A 242 -24.61 -31.41 5.82
CA THR A 242 -26.07 -31.52 5.82
C THR A 242 -26.48 -32.95 6.15
N HIS A 243 -27.56 -33.08 6.90
CA HIS A 243 -28.06 -34.28 7.55
C HIS A 243 -28.28 -35.49 6.60
N SER A 244 -27.23 -36.24 6.23
CA SER A 244 -27.40 -37.57 5.63
C SER A 244 -26.25 -38.58 5.76
N GLU A 245 -25.01 -38.21 6.14
CA GLU A 245 -23.87 -39.16 5.99
C GLU A 245 -22.86 -39.28 7.14
N GLN A 246 -23.12 -38.77 8.35
CA GLN A 246 -22.21 -39.01 9.48
C GLN A 246 -22.90 -39.55 10.73
N TYR A 247 -23.07 -40.87 10.72
CA TYR A 247 -23.32 -41.67 11.90
C TYR A 247 -22.05 -41.71 12.76
N GLY A 248 -22.16 -41.33 14.04
CA GLY A 248 -21.25 -41.90 15.04
C GLY A 248 -21.63 -43.37 15.23
N TYR A 249 -20.66 -44.25 15.48
CA TYR A 249 -20.94 -45.63 15.84
C TYR A 249 -20.82 -45.80 17.36
N ASP A 250 -21.73 -46.57 17.96
CA ASP A 250 -21.59 -47.00 19.36
C ASP A 250 -20.42 -48.00 19.50
N ASN A 251 -20.13 -48.45 20.73
CA ASN A 251 -19.09 -49.44 21.01
C ASN A 251 -19.37 -50.83 20.38
N TYR A 252 -20.53 -51.00 19.74
CA TYR A 252 -20.97 -52.21 19.05
C TYR A 252 -21.04 -52.01 17.53
N ASN A 253 -20.52 -50.88 17.02
CA ASN A 253 -20.48 -50.57 15.60
C ASN A 253 -21.86 -50.34 14.95
N ASN A 254 -22.87 -49.96 15.75
CA ASN A 254 -24.19 -49.56 15.23
C ASN A 254 -24.23 -48.05 14.98
N PRO A 255 -24.87 -47.59 13.88
CA PRO A 255 -25.04 -46.17 13.61
C PRO A 255 -25.97 -45.51 14.64
N VAL A 256 -25.51 -44.45 15.29
CA VAL A 256 -26.25 -43.69 16.32
C VAL A 256 -26.45 -42.24 15.87
N TYR A 257 -27.66 -41.71 16.10
CA TYR A 257 -27.96 -40.29 15.95
C TYR A 257 -27.10 -39.45 16.92
N TYR A 258 -26.64 -38.28 16.48
CA TYR A 258 -25.79 -37.38 17.27
C TYR A 258 -26.39 -37.06 18.66
N ASP A 259 -27.72 -36.92 18.72
CA ASP A 259 -28.50 -36.70 19.94
C ASP A 259 -28.44 -37.87 20.95
N LYS A 260 -28.05 -39.08 20.54
CA LYS A 260 -27.91 -40.26 21.42
C LYS A 260 -26.49 -40.51 21.92
N VAL A 261 -25.47 -39.98 21.23
CA VAL A 261 -24.08 -39.93 21.76
C VAL A 261 -23.99 -39.01 22.99
N TYR A 262 -24.95 -38.10 23.10
CA TYR A 262 -25.05 -37.03 24.07
C TYR A 262 -25.40 -37.48 25.50
N ASN A 263 -26.15 -38.57 25.69
CA ASN A 263 -26.57 -39.04 27.02
C ASN A 263 -25.51 -39.86 27.79
N ASN A 264 -24.26 -39.89 27.30
CA ASN A 264 -23.13 -40.57 27.95
C ASN A 264 -23.34 -42.06 28.25
N GLU A 265 -24.30 -42.74 27.59
CA GLU A 265 -24.41 -44.21 27.68
C GLU A 265 -23.24 -44.89 26.96
N VAL A 266 -22.59 -44.20 26.01
CA VAL A 266 -21.47 -44.73 25.22
C VAL A 266 -20.52 -43.59 24.77
N TYR A 267 -19.64 -43.11 25.64
CA TYR A 267 -18.51 -42.27 25.23
C TYR A 267 -17.49 -43.15 24.47
N ASN A 268 -17.32 -42.94 23.16
CA ASN A 268 -16.25 -43.58 22.38
C ASN A 268 -15.13 -42.56 22.11
N PRO A 269 -13.99 -42.63 22.82
CA PRO A 269 -12.84 -41.75 22.59
C PRO A 269 -12.18 -41.91 21.21
N ASN A 270 -12.56 -42.93 20.43
CA ASN A 270 -12.07 -43.15 19.07
C ASN A 270 -12.96 -42.47 18.00
N ASN A 271 -14.12 -41.91 18.36
CA ASN A 271 -14.93 -41.14 17.42
C ASN A 271 -14.30 -39.75 17.28
N ASN A 272 -13.88 -39.43 16.06
CA ASN A 272 -13.15 -38.22 15.64
C ASN A 272 -13.97 -36.90 15.74
N LEU A 273 -14.98 -36.85 16.61
CA LEU A 273 -15.81 -35.68 16.85
C LEU A 273 -15.01 -34.70 17.74
N LYS A 274 -14.26 -33.81 17.10
CA LYS A 274 -13.33 -32.87 17.74
C LYS A 274 -14.08 -31.81 18.58
N LYS A 275 -13.61 -31.56 19.81
CA LYS A 275 -13.98 -30.47 20.75
C LYS A 275 -12.74 -29.54 20.95
N PRO A 276 -12.78 -28.32 21.55
CA PRO A 276 -13.88 -27.58 22.17
C PRO A 276 -14.09 -26.15 21.61
N VAL A 277 -15.36 -25.70 21.54
CA VAL A 277 -15.69 -24.27 21.54
C VAL A 277 -15.59 -23.78 22.98
N TYR A 278 -14.92 -22.65 23.23
CA TYR A 278 -14.82 -22.04 24.57
C TYR A 278 -15.94 -21.07 24.90
N ILE A 279 -16.73 -20.73 23.90
CA ILE A 279 -17.97 -19.99 24.08
C ILE A 279 -19.13 -20.94 23.78
N GLU A 280 -20.22 -20.81 24.53
CA GLU A 280 -21.39 -21.68 24.41
C GLU A 280 -22.12 -21.53 23.07
N TYR A 281 -22.07 -20.34 22.45
CA TYR A 281 -22.72 -20.06 21.17
C TYR A 281 -22.24 -20.98 20.04
N ASN A 282 -23.21 -21.60 19.37
CA ASN A 282 -23.05 -22.23 18.08
C ASN A 282 -22.96 -21.15 16.98
N GLY A 283 -22.21 -21.44 15.91
CA GLY A 283 -22.18 -20.54 14.76
C GLY A 283 -21.70 -19.13 15.09
N LEU A 284 -20.58 -18.98 15.83
CA LEU A 284 -19.95 -17.67 16.02
C LEU A 284 -19.43 -17.13 14.67
N THR A 285 -19.78 -15.89 14.32
CA THR A 285 -19.25 -15.27 13.10
C THR A 285 -17.75 -15.01 13.23
N LYS A 286 -17.05 -14.89 12.09
CA LYS A 286 -15.77 -14.19 12.00
C LYS A 286 -15.99 -12.73 12.38
N LEU A 287 -14.89 -12.03 12.71
CA LEU A 287 -14.93 -10.61 13.01
C LEU A 287 -15.52 -9.83 11.81
N ILE A 288 -16.63 -9.15 12.07
CA ILE A 288 -17.30 -8.24 11.15
C ILE A 288 -16.87 -6.82 11.51
N THR A 289 -16.57 -6.02 10.49
CA THR A 289 -16.29 -4.59 10.64
C THR A 289 -17.26 -3.82 9.76
N TYR A 290 -17.89 -2.80 10.34
CA TYR A 290 -18.79 -1.90 9.61
C TYR A 290 -18.47 -0.44 9.94
N ASP A 291 -18.43 0.38 8.88
CA ASP A 291 -18.19 1.82 8.97
C ASP A 291 -19.46 2.56 8.63
N LEU A 292 -19.98 3.32 9.61
CA LEU A 292 -20.96 4.35 9.36
C LEU A 292 -20.22 5.60 8.89
N THR A 293 -20.32 5.84 7.59
CA THR A 293 -19.61 6.89 6.88
C THR A 293 -20.38 8.21 6.81
N GLY A 294 -19.70 9.31 6.46
CA GLY A 294 -20.35 10.62 6.26
C GLY A 294 -20.68 11.37 7.54
N LEU A 295 -20.00 11.03 8.65
CA LEU A 295 -20.14 11.71 9.93
C LEU A 295 -19.22 12.93 10.01
N GLN A 296 -19.56 13.88 10.88
CA GLN A 296 -18.82 15.11 11.07
C GLN A 296 -17.87 14.99 12.27
N GLY A 297 -16.58 15.16 12.02
CA GLY A 297 -15.56 15.18 13.08
C GLY A 297 -15.81 16.27 14.11
N GLY A 298 -15.57 15.96 15.39
CA GLY A 298 -15.82 16.87 16.51
C GLY A 298 -17.25 16.89 17.05
N GLU A 299 -18.22 16.39 16.28
CA GLU A 299 -19.62 16.26 16.71
C GLU A 299 -19.82 15.09 17.68
N THR A 300 -20.95 15.12 18.38
CA THR A 300 -21.37 14.08 19.33
C THR A 300 -22.61 13.36 18.84
N TYR A 301 -22.55 12.04 18.85
CA TYR A 301 -23.59 11.11 18.41
C TYR A 301 -24.10 10.30 19.60
N ASN A 302 -25.38 9.93 19.58
CA ASN A 302 -25.92 8.93 20.49
C ASN A 302 -25.66 7.55 19.89
N PHE A 303 -25.15 6.64 20.71
CA PHE A 303 -24.90 5.26 20.34
C PHE A 303 -25.61 4.34 21.31
N LYS A 304 -26.28 3.31 20.78
CA LYS A 304 -26.94 2.27 21.57
C LYS A 304 -26.50 0.89 21.09
N ILE A 305 -26.01 0.09 22.03
CA ILE A 305 -25.86 -1.35 21.87
C ILE A 305 -27.11 -1.97 22.47
N ALA A 306 -27.83 -2.78 21.70
CA ALA A 306 -28.97 -3.52 22.21
C ALA A 306 -28.94 -4.97 21.72
N ILE A 307 -29.31 -5.91 22.58
CA ILE A 307 -29.51 -7.32 22.27
C ILE A 307 -30.68 -7.85 23.12
N ALA A 308 -31.53 -8.69 22.55
CA ALA A 308 -32.61 -9.38 23.28
C ALA A 308 -32.94 -10.72 22.64
N ASP A 309 -33.38 -11.65 23.49
CA ASP A 309 -33.96 -12.93 23.11
C ASP A 309 -35.38 -12.69 22.58
N ALA A 310 -35.73 -13.45 21.54
CA ALA A 310 -37.02 -13.40 20.90
C ALA A 310 -37.87 -14.65 21.06
N GLY A 311 -38.65 -14.68 22.13
CA GLY A 311 -39.77 -15.61 22.26
C GLY A 311 -39.49 -16.85 23.10
N ASP A 312 -38.28 -16.99 23.66
CA ASP A 312 -38.05 -17.84 24.82
C ASP A 312 -37.09 -17.20 25.85
N THR A 313 -36.51 -18.02 26.72
CA THR A 313 -35.54 -17.61 27.77
C THR A 313 -34.55 -18.75 28.04
N SER A 314 -34.46 -19.69 27.09
CA SER A 314 -33.87 -21.02 27.22
C SER A 314 -32.79 -21.29 26.17
N TYR A 315 -32.64 -20.41 25.18
CA TYR A 315 -31.54 -20.43 24.22
C TYR A 315 -31.00 -19.01 24.09
N ASP A 316 -29.76 -18.82 24.52
CA ASP A 316 -29.18 -17.49 24.57
C ASP A 316 -28.40 -17.13 23.30
N SER A 317 -28.36 -15.85 23.00
CA SER A 317 -27.51 -15.28 21.97
C SER A 317 -26.53 -14.29 22.56
N GLY A 318 -25.43 -14.07 21.84
CA GLY A 318 -24.42 -13.13 22.28
C GLY A 318 -23.77 -12.37 21.15
N VAL A 319 -23.38 -11.14 21.48
CA VAL A 319 -22.62 -10.24 20.63
C VAL A 319 -21.33 -9.89 21.35
N ILE A 320 -20.21 -10.16 20.69
CA ILE A 320 -18.89 -9.78 21.15
C ILE A 320 -18.48 -8.53 20.39
N ILE A 321 -18.19 -7.45 21.10
CA ILE A 321 -17.69 -6.22 20.50
C ILE A 321 -16.21 -6.08 20.84
N GLN A 322 -15.37 -6.01 19.82
CA GLN A 322 -13.95 -5.81 19.97
C GLN A 322 -13.63 -4.33 20.26
N LYS A 323 -14.22 -3.43 19.45
CA LYS A 323 -13.97 -1.98 19.53
C LYS A 323 -15.00 -1.16 18.77
N ILE A 324 -15.08 0.10 19.16
CA ILE A 324 -15.76 1.22 18.52
C ILE A 324 -14.71 2.30 18.31
N GLN A 325 -14.48 2.73 17.07
CA GLN A 325 -13.40 3.67 16.74
C GLN A 325 -13.83 4.72 15.71
N GLY A 326 -13.24 5.91 15.76
CA GLY A 326 -13.36 6.90 14.68
C GLY A 326 -12.38 6.59 13.54
N THR A 327 -12.76 6.83 12.28
CA THR A 327 -11.91 6.63 11.08
C THR A 327 -12.07 7.82 10.11
N THR A 328 -11.20 7.99 9.10
CA THR A 328 -11.25 9.15 8.17
C THR A 328 -10.75 8.88 6.74
N GLY A 329 -11.15 9.77 5.81
CA GLY A 329 -10.48 10.13 4.54
C GLY A 329 -10.41 9.10 3.41
N ALA A 330 -10.18 9.59 2.18
CA ALA A 330 -9.44 8.80 1.20
C ALA A 330 -7.95 8.93 1.56
N ASP A 331 -7.19 7.86 1.41
CA ASP A 331 -5.75 7.83 1.70
C ASP A 331 -5.10 7.44 0.38
N LEU A 332 -4.61 8.44 -0.36
CA LEU A 332 -4.05 8.22 -1.67
C LEU A 332 -2.58 7.86 -1.54
N ASN A 333 -2.06 7.11 -2.49
CA ASN A 333 -0.65 6.74 -2.54
C ASN A 333 -0.23 6.70 -4.00
N ILE A 334 0.93 7.27 -4.31
CA ILE A 334 1.49 7.27 -5.66
C ILE A 334 2.87 6.64 -5.67
N LYS A 335 3.09 5.74 -6.63
CA LYS A 335 4.41 5.17 -6.91
C LYS A 335 4.83 5.41 -8.34
N LYS A 336 6.10 5.74 -8.54
CA LYS A 336 6.73 5.99 -9.83
C LYS A 336 7.88 5.03 -10.08
N THR A 337 7.94 4.49 -11.28
CA THR A 337 9.07 3.67 -11.74
C THR A 337 9.41 3.98 -13.19
N VAL A 338 10.64 3.72 -13.59
CA VAL A 338 11.05 3.64 -15.00
C VAL A 338 11.43 2.19 -15.33
N ASP A 339 11.23 1.77 -16.57
CA ASP A 339 11.59 0.43 -17.04
C ASP A 339 13.11 0.22 -17.20
N ASN A 340 13.87 1.30 -17.43
CA ASN A 340 15.32 1.28 -17.54
C ASN A 340 15.97 2.40 -16.70
N MET A 341 16.71 2.00 -15.65
CA MET A 341 17.43 2.94 -14.77
C MET A 341 18.76 3.43 -15.35
N THR A 342 19.25 2.84 -16.44
CA THR A 342 20.50 3.26 -17.11
C THR A 342 20.30 3.38 -18.63
N PRO A 343 19.39 4.24 -19.11
CA PRO A 343 19.10 4.36 -20.53
C PRO A 343 20.20 5.14 -21.25
N ASN A 344 20.44 4.83 -22.52
CA ASN A 344 21.32 5.64 -23.36
C ASN A 344 20.55 6.85 -23.90
N VAL A 345 21.27 7.93 -24.20
CA VAL A 345 20.71 9.05 -24.97
C VAL A 345 20.09 8.54 -26.27
N GLY A 346 18.84 8.94 -26.53
CA GLY A 346 18.05 8.50 -27.68
C GLY A 346 17.19 7.26 -27.44
N ASP A 347 17.39 6.52 -26.34
CA ASP A 347 16.51 5.42 -25.96
C ASP A 347 15.10 5.93 -25.63
N ILE A 348 14.11 5.05 -25.77
CA ILE A 348 12.75 5.29 -25.29
C ILE A 348 12.59 4.57 -23.97
N VAL A 349 12.22 5.30 -22.92
CA VAL A 349 11.89 4.75 -21.59
C VAL A 349 10.39 4.86 -21.33
N GLU A 350 9.87 3.94 -20.52
CA GLU A 350 8.48 3.96 -20.05
C GLU A 350 8.44 4.24 -18.54
N PHE A 351 7.94 5.40 -18.16
CA PHE A 351 7.55 5.69 -16.78
C PHE A 351 6.19 5.05 -16.48
N THR A 352 6.07 4.41 -15.32
CA THR A 352 4.79 3.89 -14.82
C THR A 352 4.45 4.57 -13.50
N LEU A 353 3.29 5.24 -13.47
CA LEU A 353 2.67 5.77 -12.26
C LEU A 353 1.62 4.79 -11.78
N THR A 354 1.60 4.50 -10.47
CA THR A 354 0.63 3.62 -9.83
C THR A 354 -0.04 4.37 -8.69
N ALA A 355 -1.24 4.87 -8.92
CA ALA A 355 -2.08 5.52 -7.92
C ALA A 355 -2.94 4.48 -7.21
N THR A 356 -2.99 4.52 -5.88
CA THR A 356 -3.79 3.62 -5.04
C THR A 356 -4.56 4.43 -4.01
N ASN A 357 -5.79 4.05 -3.70
CA ASN A 357 -6.51 4.58 -2.53
C ASN A 357 -6.59 3.53 -1.42
N VAL A 358 -5.76 3.67 -0.39
CA VAL A 358 -5.69 2.74 0.75
C VAL A 358 -6.69 3.11 1.86
N GLY A 359 -7.43 4.21 1.70
CA GLY A 359 -8.37 4.76 2.67
C GLY A 359 -9.76 4.11 2.63
N PRO A 360 -10.55 4.25 3.72
CA PRO A 360 -11.89 3.68 3.79
C PRO A 360 -12.93 4.41 2.91
N TYR A 361 -12.57 5.55 2.31
CA TYR A 361 -13.45 6.35 1.47
C TYR A 361 -12.95 6.47 0.04
N LYS A 362 -13.89 6.63 -0.88
CA LYS A 362 -13.62 6.97 -2.27
C LYS A 362 -12.97 8.35 -2.35
N GLY A 363 -11.89 8.47 -3.14
CA GLY A 363 -11.29 9.75 -3.48
C GLY A 363 -11.99 10.36 -4.70
N HIS A 364 -12.28 11.67 -4.68
CA HIS A 364 -12.90 12.41 -5.78
C HIS A 364 -11.96 13.47 -6.38
N ASN A 365 -12.17 13.80 -7.66
CA ASN A 365 -11.40 14.79 -8.40
C ASN A 365 -9.89 14.54 -8.26
N VAL A 366 -9.50 13.27 -8.43
CA VAL A 366 -8.12 12.83 -8.27
C VAL A 366 -7.28 13.50 -9.33
N LYS A 367 -6.22 14.19 -8.90
CA LYS A 367 -5.27 14.89 -9.75
C LYS A 367 -3.87 14.38 -9.47
N ILE A 368 -3.19 13.97 -10.53
CA ILE A 368 -1.80 13.54 -10.51
C ILE A 368 -1.00 14.50 -11.38
N GLU A 369 0.01 15.13 -10.79
CA GLU A 369 0.89 16.11 -11.44
C GLU A 369 2.26 15.47 -11.68
N ASP A 370 2.63 15.32 -12.96
CA ASP A 370 3.82 14.63 -13.43
C ASP A 370 4.33 15.30 -14.71
N ILE A 371 4.98 16.47 -14.60
CA ILE A 371 5.56 17.12 -15.78
C ILE A 371 6.88 16.45 -16.14
N LEU A 372 6.99 15.90 -17.35
CA LEU A 372 8.24 15.33 -17.84
C LEU A 372 9.36 16.41 -17.81
N PRO A 373 10.51 16.12 -17.19
CA PRO A 373 11.57 17.10 -17.10
C PRO A 373 12.29 17.28 -18.45
N SER A 374 13.10 18.33 -18.57
CA SER A 374 13.70 18.78 -19.84
C SER A 374 14.65 17.76 -20.50
N GLY A 375 15.08 16.73 -19.77
CA GLY A 375 15.87 15.62 -20.31
C GLY A 375 15.05 14.61 -21.13
N TYR A 376 13.73 14.80 -21.27
CA TYR A 376 12.87 13.90 -22.02
C TYR A 376 12.02 14.62 -23.07
N GLU A 377 11.74 13.92 -24.17
CA GLU A 377 10.76 14.29 -25.18
C GLU A 377 9.57 13.32 -25.10
N PHE A 378 8.36 13.86 -24.90
CA PHE A 378 7.13 13.07 -24.80
C PHE A 378 6.82 12.31 -26.11
N ILE A 379 6.40 11.05 -26.00
CA ILE A 379 5.94 10.24 -27.15
C ILE A 379 4.46 9.89 -27.01
N SER A 380 4.08 9.24 -25.91
CA SER A 380 2.71 8.80 -25.68
C SER A 380 2.44 8.55 -24.20
N ALA A 381 1.17 8.57 -23.81
CA ALA A 381 0.71 8.14 -22.50
C ALA A 381 -0.49 7.20 -22.64
N VAL A 382 -0.61 6.22 -21.75
CA VAL A 382 -1.75 5.28 -21.70
C VAL A 382 -2.25 5.17 -20.26
N SER A 383 -3.49 5.60 -20.03
CA SER A 383 -4.18 5.54 -18.75
C SER A 383 -4.99 4.23 -18.62
N SER A 384 -5.08 3.67 -17.41
CA SER A 384 -6.02 2.59 -17.10
C SER A 384 -7.43 3.11 -16.77
N LYS A 385 -7.58 4.41 -16.49
CA LYS A 385 -8.88 5.07 -16.25
C LYS A 385 -9.43 5.56 -17.59
N LYS A 386 -10.71 5.29 -17.82
CA LYS A 386 -11.43 5.68 -19.05
C LYS A 386 -11.60 7.20 -19.11
N ASP A 387 -11.48 7.78 -20.30
CA ASP A 387 -11.67 9.22 -20.56
C ASP A 387 -10.77 10.14 -19.68
N ALA A 388 -9.61 9.62 -19.24
CA ALA A 388 -8.64 10.30 -18.38
C ALA A 388 -7.29 10.40 -19.09
N ASP A 389 -7.20 11.31 -20.05
CA ASP A 389 -5.97 11.56 -20.83
C ASP A 389 -4.95 12.37 -20.01
N TYR A 390 -3.67 12.10 -20.24
CA TYR A 390 -2.56 12.86 -19.67
C TYR A 390 -2.20 14.04 -20.58
N ASP A 391 -2.05 15.23 -20.01
CA ASP A 391 -1.60 16.42 -20.71
C ASP A 391 -0.07 16.60 -20.57
N PRO A 392 0.72 16.40 -21.65
CA PRO A 392 2.17 16.51 -21.59
C PRO A 392 2.70 17.95 -21.41
N ILE A 393 1.87 18.98 -21.60
CA ILE A 393 2.27 20.38 -21.40
C ILE A 393 2.22 20.75 -19.92
N THR A 394 1.17 20.32 -19.22
CA THR A 394 0.96 20.62 -17.80
C THR A 394 1.43 19.51 -16.87
N GLY A 395 1.61 18.29 -17.38
CA GLY A 395 1.87 17.10 -16.57
C GLY A 395 0.62 16.55 -15.88
N LEU A 396 -0.58 17.05 -16.18
CA LEU A 396 -1.79 16.69 -15.45
C LEU A 396 -2.39 15.39 -15.98
N TRP A 397 -2.62 14.44 -15.08
CA TRP A 397 -3.49 13.28 -15.27
C TRP A 397 -4.59 13.31 -14.21
N ALA A 398 -5.84 13.46 -14.64
CA ALA A 398 -6.97 13.63 -13.73
C ALA A 398 -8.14 12.71 -14.08
N PHE A 399 -8.87 12.25 -13.06
CA PHE A 399 -10.08 11.45 -13.21
C PHE A 399 -11.02 11.65 -12.03
N GLU A 400 -12.31 11.38 -12.26
CA GLU A 400 -13.37 11.74 -11.31
C GLU A 400 -13.24 11.01 -9.97
N THR A 401 -12.88 9.72 -9.97
CA THR A 401 -12.90 8.91 -8.75
C THR A 401 -11.85 7.81 -8.68
N ILE A 402 -11.42 7.51 -7.46
CA ILE A 402 -10.73 6.27 -7.07
C ILE A 402 -11.48 5.62 -5.90
N GLU A 403 -12.06 4.44 -6.12
CA GLU A 403 -12.83 3.70 -5.13
C GLU A 403 -12.01 3.42 -3.87
N ALA A 404 -12.71 3.34 -2.73
CA ALA A 404 -12.10 2.96 -1.46
C ALA A 404 -11.48 1.55 -1.54
N ILE A 405 -10.62 1.21 -0.57
CA ILE A 405 -10.12 -0.16 -0.36
C ILE A 405 -9.28 -0.68 -1.56
N HIS A 406 -8.16 -0.02 -1.82
CA HIS A 406 -7.08 -0.42 -2.73
C HIS A 406 -7.46 -0.53 -4.21
N GLU A 407 -8.38 0.30 -4.72
CA GLU A 407 -8.45 0.48 -6.17
C GLU A 407 -7.11 1.02 -6.68
N VAL A 408 -6.61 0.45 -7.77
CA VAL A 408 -5.35 0.84 -8.42
C VAL A 408 -5.65 1.44 -9.79
N ALA A 409 -5.09 2.62 -10.06
CA ALA A 409 -5.05 3.25 -11.37
C ALA A 409 -3.60 3.39 -11.83
N THR A 410 -3.33 3.18 -13.13
CA THR A 410 -1.99 3.28 -13.68
C THR A 410 -1.92 4.20 -14.89
N LEU A 411 -0.83 4.96 -15.00
CA LEU A 411 -0.46 5.72 -16.19
C LEU A 411 0.91 5.27 -16.68
N LYS A 412 1.02 4.92 -17.97
CA LYS A 412 2.29 4.58 -18.62
C LYS A 412 2.67 5.68 -19.59
N ILE A 413 3.79 6.36 -19.35
CA ILE A 413 4.30 7.47 -20.16
C ILE A 413 5.56 7.01 -20.88
N LYS A 414 5.54 7.02 -22.22
CA LYS A 414 6.74 6.79 -23.04
C LYS A 414 7.39 8.11 -23.40
N ALA A 415 8.69 8.19 -23.17
CA ALA A 415 9.48 9.38 -23.49
C ALA A 415 10.84 9.00 -24.06
N LYS A 416 11.34 9.81 -24.99
CA LYS A 416 12.69 9.68 -25.55
C LYS A 416 13.69 10.43 -24.68
N VAL A 417 14.81 9.81 -24.37
CA VAL A 417 15.90 10.43 -23.60
C VAL A 417 16.67 11.42 -24.48
N LEU A 418 16.75 12.67 -24.04
CA LEU A 418 17.49 13.73 -24.73
C LEU A 418 18.96 13.77 -24.27
N PRO A 419 19.87 14.43 -25.00
CA PRO A 419 21.30 14.48 -24.62
C PRO A 419 21.60 15.30 -23.36
N THR A 420 20.73 16.26 -23.05
CA THR A 420 20.89 17.23 -21.96
C THR A 420 19.54 17.55 -21.34
N GLY A 421 19.53 17.80 -20.04
CA GLY A 421 18.35 18.24 -19.30
C GLY A 421 18.35 17.67 -17.88
N ASP A 422 17.29 17.92 -17.13
CA ASP A 422 17.06 17.22 -15.87
C ASP A 422 16.41 15.85 -16.16
N TYR A 423 16.90 14.82 -15.47
CA TYR A 423 16.40 13.44 -15.58
C TYR A 423 15.62 13.00 -14.34
N THR A 424 15.48 13.85 -13.33
CA THR A 424 14.65 13.58 -12.14
C THR A 424 13.19 13.85 -12.45
N ASN A 425 12.40 12.79 -12.59
CA ASN A 425 10.96 12.92 -12.82
C ASN A 425 10.19 12.77 -11.49
N LYS A 426 9.45 13.80 -11.08
CA LYS A 426 8.67 13.85 -9.82
C LYS A 426 7.18 13.67 -10.10
N VAL A 427 6.44 13.12 -9.14
CA VAL A 427 4.98 12.97 -9.22
C VAL A 427 4.34 13.37 -7.90
N LYS A 428 3.14 13.94 -7.97
CA LYS A 428 2.28 14.24 -6.83
C LYS A 428 0.85 13.80 -7.10
N ILE A 429 0.15 13.26 -6.10
CA ILE A 429 -1.28 12.93 -6.16
C ILE A 429 -2.07 13.74 -5.11
N THR A 430 -3.30 14.12 -5.46
CA THR A 430 -4.25 14.78 -4.56
C THR A 430 -5.69 14.35 -4.88
N SER A 431 -6.59 14.49 -3.92
CA SER A 431 -8.04 14.50 -4.11
C SER A 431 -8.70 15.60 -3.28
N ASP A 432 -10.03 15.68 -3.34
CA ASP A 432 -10.80 16.64 -2.53
C ASP A 432 -10.92 16.20 -1.05
N GLU A 433 -10.73 14.92 -0.74
CA GLU A 433 -10.81 14.38 0.61
C GLU A 433 -9.57 14.71 1.44
N PRO A 434 -9.71 14.89 2.77
CA PRO A 434 -8.59 14.94 3.68
C PRO A 434 -7.83 13.61 3.66
N ASP A 435 -6.56 13.68 3.31
CA ASP A 435 -5.66 12.54 3.33
C ASP A 435 -5.06 12.34 4.74
N PRO A 436 -5.25 11.17 5.39
CA PRO A 436 -4.69 10.90 6.70
C PRO A 436 -3.16 10.69 6.70
N ASP A 437 -2.55 10.35 5.57
CA ASP A 437 -1.10 10.18 5.42
C ASP A 437 -0.59 10.95 4.20
N PRO A 438 -0.36 12.28 4.29
CA PRO A 438 0.13 13.04 3.15
C PRO A 438 1.56 12.67 2.70
N THR A 439 2.28 11.79 3.39
CA THR A 439 3.69 11.47 3.10
C THR A 439 3.89 10.48 1.95
N ASN A 440 2.84 9.77 1.56
CA ASN A 440 2.80 8.81 0.45
C ASN A 440 2.23 9.42 -0.86
N ASN A 441 1.96 10.73 -0.86
CA ASN A 441 1.33 11.45 -1.96
C ASN A 441 2.31 12.05 -2.98
N GLU A 442 3.62 11.81 -2.81
CA GLU A 442 4.67 12.25 -3.72
C GLU A 442 5.71 11.13 -3.92
N ASP A 443 6.26 11.01 -5.13
CA ASP A 443 7.36 10.09 -5.45
C ASP A 443 8.26 10.67 -6.55
N GLU A 444 9.47 10.14 -6.71
CA GLU A 444 10.38 10.55 -7.77
C GLU A 444 11.30 9.41 -8.25
N VAL A 445 11.76 9.52 -9.49
CA VAL A 445 12.76 8.62 -10.05
C VAL A 445 13.78 9.39 -10.89
N THR A 446 15.06 9.05 -10.73
CA THR A 446 16.18 9.65 -11.48
C THR A 446 17.01 8.55 -12.13
N PRO A 447 16.80 8.28 -13.43
CA PRO A 447 17.64 7.34 -14.18
C PRO A 447 19.06 7.89 -14.38
N ASP A 448 20.05 7.00 -14.34
CA ASP A 448 21.46 7.28 -14.62
C ASP A 448 21.70 7.19 -16.14
N VAL A 449 21.40 8.28 -16.84
CA VAL A 449 21.46 8.35 -18.31
C VAL A 449 22.90 8.24 -18.81
N GLN A 450 23.13 7.31 -19.74
CA GLN A 450 24.41 7.04 -20.37
C GLN A 450 24.58 7.84 -21.67
N LYS A 451 25.61 8.68 -21.76
CA LYS A 451 25.95 9.45 -22.96
C LYS A 451 26.94 8.69 -23.84
N PRO A 452 26.79 8.76 -25.17
CA PRO A 452 27.77 8.19 -26.09
C PRO A 452 29.12 8.89 -25.95
N ALA A 453 30.17 8.26 -26.49
CA ALA A 453 31.47 8.89 -26.68
C ALA A 453 31.30 10.22 -27.41
N ALA A 454 31.85 11.29 -26.86
CA ALA A 454 31.79 12.61 -27.46
C ALA A 454 32.99 13.45 -26.98
N ILE A 455 33.50 14.29 -27.87
CA ILE A 455 34.66 15.15 -27.64
C ILE A 455 34.31 16.56 -28.06
N ASP A 456 34.86 17.56 -27.38
CA ASP A 456 34.78 18.96 -27.78
C ASP A 456 36.16 19.61 -27.82
N LEU A 457 36.27 20.68 -28.61
CA LEU A 457 37.49 21.44 -28.82
C LEU A 457 37.20 22.94 -28.76
N VAL A 458 37.92 23.65 -27.89
CA VAL A 458 38.02 25.12 -27.92
C VAL A 458 39.43 25.49 -28.32
N LYS A 459 39.56 26.43 -29.26
CA LYS A 459 40.85 26.94 -29.74
C LYS A 459 40.94 28.45 -29.49
N THR A 460 42.02 28.87 -28.86
CA THR A 460 42.37 30.28 -28.66
C THR A 460 43.76 30.55 -29.22
N GLY A 461 43.98 31.76 -29.70
CA GLY A 461 45.26 32.21 -30.24
C GLY A 461 45.65 33.54 -29.63
N LYS A 462 46.92 33.70 -29.28
CA LYS A 462 47.46 34.95 -28.77
C LYS A 462 48.83 35.22 -29.40
N VAL A 463 49.04 36.43 -29.91
CA VAL A 463 50.36 36.88 -30.36
C VAL A 463 51.33 36.90 -29.18
N ASP A 464 52.55 36.43 -29.42
CA ASP A 464 53.64 36.45 -28.46
C ASP A 464 54.42 37.76 -28.55
N ASP A 465 54.01 38.73 -27.72
CA ASP A 465 54.63 40.06 -27.65
C ASP A 465 56.06 40.04 -27.08
N THR A 466 56.57 38.89 -26.63
CA THR A 466 57.95 38.77 -26.11
C THR A 466 58.98 38.46 -27.19
N ILE A 467 58.52 38.09 -28.39
CA ILE A 467 59.31 37.91 -29.60
C ILE A 467 59.08 39.12 -30.51
N ASP A 468 59.20 40.33 -29.96
CA ASP A 468 59.18 41.57 -30.75
C ASP A 468 60.58 41.82 -31.30
N GLY A 469 60.76 41.45 -32.56
CA GLY A 469 61.91 41.80 -33.35
C GLY A 469 61.46 42.47 -34.64
N ASP A 470 60.96 43.71 -34.53
CA ASP A 470 60.97 44.76 -35.56
C ASP A 470 60.75 44.22 -36.99
N TYR A 471 59.51 44.33 -37.47
CA TYR A 471 59.03 43.97 -38.82
C TYR A 471 58.77 42.46 -39.09
N GLY A 472 57.54 42.02 -38.80
CA GLY A 472 56.86 40.95 -39.58
C GLY A 472 57.14 39.48 -39.22
N ASN A 473 57.78 39.18 -38.08
CA ASN A 473 58.23 37.81 -37.72
C ASN A 473 57.72 37.30 -36.36
N GLY A 474 56.58 37.83 -35.88
CA GLY A 474 55.98 37.40 -34.61
C GLY A 474 55.42 35.97 -34.63
N VAL A 475 55.09 35.44 -33.46
CA VAL A 475 54.55 34.07 -33.31
C VAL A 475 53.18 34.13 -32.64
N ILE A 476 52.22 33.33 -33.11
CA ILE A 476 50.96 33.09 -32.41
C ILE A 476 51.08 31.81 -31.58
N ASN A 477 50.85 31.93 -30.28
CA ASN A 477 50.68 30.81 -29.36
C ASN A 477 49.20 30.36 -29.40
N TYR A 478 48.95 29.18 -29.97
CA TYR A 478 47.64 28.55 -29.94
C TYR A 478 47.50 27.62 -28.73
N THR A 479 46.35 27.71 -28.07
CA THR A 479 45.92 26.78 -27.01
C THR A 479 44.69 26.01 -27.50
N PHE A 480 44.72 24.70 -27.32
CA PHE A 480 43.65 23.76 -27.67
C PHE A 480 43.14 23.10 -26.40
N THR A 481 41.94 23.46 -25.96
CA THR A 481 41.28 22.84 -24.81
C THR A 481 40.36 21.74 -25.32
N ILE A 482 40.74 20.49 -25.04
CA ILE A 482 40.03 19.28 -25.46
C ILE A 482 39.30 18.72 -24.25
N THR A 483 37.98 18.53 -24.37
CA THR A 483 37.13 18.04 -23.28
C THR A 483 36.40 16.78 -23.71
N ASN A 484 36.38 15.75 -22.87
CA ASN A 484 35.47 14.61 -23.05
C ASN A 484 34.10 15.02 -22.52
N ILE A 485 33.10 15.02 -23.40
CA ILE A 485 31.73 15.43 -23.08
C ILE A 485 30.76 14.24 -23.11
N GLY A 486 31.29 13.01 -23.26
CA GLY A 486 30.56 11.76 -23.10
C GLY A 486 30.89 11.05 -21.78
N ASP A 487 30.31 9.86 -21.58
CA ASP A 487 30.50 9.09 -20.34
C ASP A 487 31.47 7.91 -20.52
N VAL A 488 32.24 7.89 -21.60
CA VAL A 488 33.27 6.87 -21.86
C VAL A 488 34.63 7.51 -22.13
N PRO A 489 35.74 6.94 -21.61
CA PRO A 489 37.07 7.47 -21.84
C PRO A 489 37.46 7.36 -23.31
N LEU A 490 38.23 8.33 -23.80
CA LEU A 490 38.65 8.38 -25.19
C LEU A 490 40.15 8.09 -25.33
N LYS A 491 40.53 7.26 -26.32
CA LYS A 491 41.91 6.95 -26.69
C LYS A 491 42.26 7.58 -28.05
N ASP A 492 43.53 7.49 -28.44
CA ASP A 492 44.06 7.97 -29.73
C ASP A 492 43.72 9.45 -30.02
N ILE A 493 43.80 10.32 -29.01
CA ILE A 493 43.52 11.75 -29.19
C ILE A 493 44.48 12.38 -30.20
N ARG A 494 43.94 13.00 -31.24
CA ARG A 494 44.72 13.58 -32.34
C ARG A 494 44.13 14.91 -32.79
N LEU A 495 44.92 15.97 -32.71
CA LEU A 495 44.61 17.28 -33.30
C LEU A 495 45.07 17.37 -34.76
N VAL A 496 44.23 17.98 -35.59
CA VAL A 496 44.54 18.38 -36.96
C VAL A 496 44.23 19.86 -37.10
N ASP A 497 45.23 20.63 -37.51
CA ASP A 497 45.11 22.03 -37.83
C ASP A 497 45.84 22.25 -39.16
N THR A 498 45.12 22.63 -40.20
CA THR A 498 45.67 22.73 -41.55
C THR A 498 46.44 24.02 -41.78
N LYS A 499 46.32 25.01 -40.87
CA LYS A 499 47.10 26.25 -40.94
C LYS A 499 48.45 26.11 -40.25
N LEU A 500 48.61 25.11 -39.38
CA LEU A 500 49.90 24.76 -38.79
C LEU A 500 50.74 23.87 -39.73
N PRO A 501 52.08 23.92 -39.66
CA PRO A 501 52.95 23.08 -40.47
C PRO A 501 52.65 21.58 -40.36
N VAL A 502 52.79 20.86 -41.46
CA VAL A 502 52.66 19.39 -41.46
C VAL A 502 53.68 18.78 -40.51
N GLY A 503 53.23 17.93 -39.60
CA GLY A 503 54.09 17.33 -38.57
C GLY A 503 54.25 18.16 -37.30
N THR A 504 53.45 19.22 -37.12
CA THR A 504 53.38 19.96 -35.85
C THR A 504 53.19 19.00 -34.68
N VAL A 505 54.08 19.10 -33.69
CA VAL A 505 54.00 18.36 -32.44
C VAL A 505 53.19 19.19 -31.45
N TYR A 506 52.11 18.63 -30.92
CA TYR A 506 51.31 19.25 -29.88
C TYR A 506 51.83 18.80 -28.51
N ASN A 507 52.12 19.76 -27.63
CA ASN A 507 52.45 19.46 -26.25
C ASN A 507 51.14 19.29 -25.47
N TYR A 508 50.76 18.04 -25.19
CA TYR A 508 49.57 17.74 -24.38
C TYR A 508 49.90 17.73 -22.89
N THR A 509 49.01 18.32 -22.10
CA THR A 509 48.98 18.23 -20.64
C THR A 509 47.55 17.92 -20.19
N GLY A 510 47.35 17.45 -18.96
CA GLY A 510 46.00 17.24 -18.40
C GLY A 510 45.58 15.79 -18.18
N ASP A 511 46.38 14.81 -18.62
CA ASP A 511 46.27 13.41 -18.21
C ASP A 511 46.70 13.28 -16.74
N LYS A 512 45.73 13.20 -15.83
CA LYS A 512 45.96 13.27 -14.38
C LYS A 512 46.54 11.98 -13.84
N ASN A 513 46.21 10.85 -14.47
CA ASN A 513 46.57 9.51 -13.98
C ASN A 513 47.64 8.83 -14.85
N GLY A 514 48.05 9.44 -15.96
CA GLY A 514 49.11 8.98 -16.86
C GLY A 514 48.74 7.75 -17.69
N ASN A 515 47.44 7.46 -17.86
CA ASN A 515 46.97 6.27 -18.56
C ASN A 515 46.88 6.46 -20.10
N GLY A 516 47.09 7.69 -20.61
CA GLY A 516 46.99 8.02 -22.02
C GLY A 516 45.57 8.00 -22.58
N LEU A 517 44.55 8.06 -21.73
CA LEU A 517 43.14 8.16 -22.06
C LEU A 517 42.60 9.51 -21.58
N LEU A 518 41.79 10.17 -22.39
CA LEU A 518 41.02 11.33 -21.95
C LEU A 518 39.78 10.82 -21.21
N ASP A 519 39.92 10.66 -19.89
CA ASP A 519 38.85 10.23 -18.99
C ASP A 519 37.72 11.29 -18.90
N THR A 520 36.55 10.91 -18.37
CA THR A 520 35.34 11.75 -18.41
C THR A 520 35.39 12.98 -17.49
N ASP A 521 36.36 13.03 -16.57
CA ASP A 521 36.64 14.16 -15.69
C ASP A 521 37.93 14.92 -16.08
N GLU A 522 38.53 14.58 -17.22
CA GLU A 522 39.76 15.19 -17.71
C GLU A 522 39.53 16.26 -18.79
N ILE A 523 40.45 17.22 -18.80
CA ILE A 523 40.56 18.24 -19.84
C ILE A 523 42.02 18.22 -20.29
N TRP A 524 42.25 17.96 -21.56
CA TRP A 524 43.59 17.98 -22.13
C TRP A 524 43.86 19.33 -22.80
N ILE A 525 45.05 19.88 -22.55
CA ILE A 525 45.49 21.14 -23.15
C ILE A 525 46.65 20.84 -24.09
N GLY A 526 46.41 21.06 -25.38
CA GLY A 526 47.45 21.08 -26.41
C GLY A 526 47.93 22.50 -26.66
N THR A 527 49.22 22.71 -26.89
CA THR A 527 49.76 24.00 -27.35
C THR A 527 50.57 23.83 -28.63
N ALA A 528 50.50 24.80 -29.54
CA ALA A 528 51.36 24.89 -30.71
C ALA A 528 51.60 26.35 -31.12
N THR A 529 52.69 26.60 -31.84
CA THR A 529 53.04 27.92 -32.35
C THR A 529 52.78 28.04 -33.85
N TYR A 530 52.52 29.25 -34.32
CA TYR A 530 52.42 29.61 -35.73
C TYR A 530 53.22 30.86 -36.01
N ASP A 531 54.18 30.77 -36.91
CA ASP A 531 54.96 31.91 -37.37
C ASP A 531 54.08 32.79 -38.26
N ILE A 532 53.96 34.07 -37.90
CA ILE A 532 53.18 35.05 -38.67
C ILE A 532 53.88 35.29 -40.00
N THR A 533 53.11 35.29 -41.10
CA THR A 533 53.63 35.56 -42.43
C THR A 533 53.35 37.01 -42.87
N ASP A 534 54.02 37.47 -43.92
CA ASP A 534 53.73 38.76 -44.55
C ASP A 534 52.25 38.85 -44.98
N ALA A 535 51.67 37.76 -45.49
CA ALA A 535 50.27 37.73 -45.90
C ALA A 535 49.29 37.84 -44.72
N ASP A 536 49.65 37.31 -43.56
CA ASP A 536 48.86 37.48 -42.33
C ASP A 536 48.94 38.92 -41.81
N THR A 537 50.12 39.54 -41.93
CA THR A 537 50.36 40.96 -41.58
C THR A 537 49.57 41.89 -42.50
N ASP A 538 49.59 41.63 -43.81
CA ASP A 538 48.78 42.36 -44.81
C ASP A 538 47.26 42.21 -44.56
N ALA A 539 46.85 41.07 -43.98
CA ALA A 539 45.46 40.80 -43.63
C ALA A 539 45.04 41.32 -42.25
N GLU A 540 46.00 41.80 -41.43
CA GLU A 540 45.82 42.26 -40.04
C GLU A 540 45.21 41.22 -39.07
N LYS A 541 45.11 39.96 -39.50
CA LYS A 541 44.53 38.86 -38.71
C LYS A 541 44.96 37.50 -39.21
N VAL A 542 44.92 36.53 -38.31
CA VAL A 542 45.03 35.10 -38.62
C VAL A 542 43.74 34.42 -38.23
N GLU A 543 43.03 33.88 -39.23
CA GLU A 543 41.88 33.00 -39.01
C GLU A 543 42.37 31.56 -39.02
N ASN A 544 42.08 30.81 -37.95
CA ASN A 544 42.53 29.43 -37.82
C ASN A 544 41.45 28.52 -37.22
N ARG A 545 41.40 27.28 -37.70
CA ARG A 545 40.45 26.26 -37.28
C ARG A 545 41.15 24.92 -37.17
N ALA A 546 40.78 24.17 -36.14
CA ALA A 546 41.30 22.83 -35.93
C ALA A 546 40.18 21.82 -35.69
N THR A 547 40.52 20.56 -35.84
CA THR A 547 39.64 19.43 -35.56
C THR A 547 40.37 18.47 -34.63
N VAL A 548 39.72 18.08 -33.53
CA VAL A 548 40.19 16.99 -32.68
C VAL A 548 39.47 15.71 -33.07
N TYR A 549 40.20 14.60 -33.03
CA TYR A 549 39.69 13.25 -33.16
C TYR A 549 40.03 12.47 -31.90
N GLY A 550 39.19 11.51 -31.55
CA GLY A 550 39.44 10.51 -30.51
C GLY A 550 38.64 9.25 -30.80
N LYS A 551 38.92 8.16 -30.10
CA LYS A 551 38.17 6.90 -30.22
C LYS A 551 37.65 6.43 -28.88
N SER A 552 36.44 5.90 -28.87
CA SER A 552 35.92 5.16 -27.72
C SER A 552 36.71 3.85 -27.48
N PRO A 553 36.52 3.17 -26.33
CA PRO A 553 37.14 1.86 -26.08
C PRO A 553 36.74 0.79 -27.09
N LYS A 554 35.62 0.99 -27.80
CA LYS A 554 35.11 0.13 -28.89
C LYS A 554 35.59 0.57 -30.29
N ASP A 555 36.60 1.44 -30.37
CA ASP A 555 37.20 1.94 -31.62
C ASP A 555 36.25 2.76 -32.54
N VAL A 556 35.12 3.24 -32.00
CA VAL A 556 34.29 4.24 -32.69
C VAL A 556 34.97 5.60 -32.61
N GLU A 557 35.27 6.20 -33.77
CA GLU A 557 35.88 7.52 -33.88
C GLU A 557 34.84 8.63 -33.63
N VAL A 558 35.24 9.63 -32.83
CA VAL A 558 34.51 10.86 -32.56
C VAL A 558 35.38 12.04 -32.94
N SER A 559 34.77 13.15 -33.34
CA SER A 559 35.51 14.35 -33.71
C SER A 559 34.74 15.62 -33.37
N ALA A 560 35.47 16.70 -33.16
CA ALA A 560 34.92 18.03 -33.01
C ALA A 560 35.80 19.08 -33.68
N GLU A 561 35.16 19.98 -34.42
CA GLU A 561 35.81 21.18 -34.93
C GLU A 561 35.82 22.25 -33.84
N SER A 562 36.91 23.03 -33.80
CA SER A 562 37.15 24.01 -32.74
C SER A 562 36.08 25.09 -32.70
N SER A 563 35.63 25.43 -31.50
CA SER A 563 34.98 26.69 -31.18
C SER A 563 36.00 27.77 -30.82
N ASP A 564 35.60 29.03 -30.92
CA ASP A 564 36.34 30.17 -30.34
C ASP A 564 36.22 30.23 -28.81
N GLU A 565 36.88 31.22 -28.19
CA GLU A 565 36.82 31.46 -26.73
C GLU A 565 35.42 31.78 -26.19
N GLN A 566 34.47 32.18 -27.05
CA GLN A 566 33.06 32.36 -26.67
C GLN A 566 32.20 31.12 -26.93
N GLY A 567 32.80 29.99 -27.32
CA GLY A 567 32.10 28.74 -27.57
C GLY A 567 31.34 28.69 -28.91
N LYS A 568 31.57 29.64 -29.82
CA LYS A 568 30.92 29.64 -31.14
C LYS A 568 31.71 28.77 -32.11
N LYS A 569 31.02 27.93 -32.90
CA LYS A 569 31.62 27.09 -33.94
C LYS A 569 32.01 27.93 -35.17
N GLN A 570 33.12 28.66 -35.05
CA GLN A 570 33.71 29.49 -36.10
C GLN A 570 35.24 29.49 -35.98
N PRO A 571 36.00 29.96 -36.98
CA PRO A 571 37.45 30.08 -36.87
C PRO A 571 37.85 30.99 -35.70
N THR A 572 38.92 30.62 -35.00
CA THR A 572 39.61 31.51 -34.07
C THR A 572 40.24 32.65 -34.85
N ILE A 573 39.87 33.89 -34.56
CA ILE A 573 40.45 35.08 -35.18
C ILE A 573 41.47 35.68 -34.22
N THR A 574 42.75 35.66 -34.60
CA THR A 574 43.82 36.29 -33.83
C THR A 574 44.25 37.57 -34.55
N PRO A 575 44.04 38.76 -33.99
CA PRO A 575 44.52 40.01 -34.58
C PRO A 575 46.05 40.02 -34.66
N VAL A 576 46.59 40.62 -35.73
CA VAL A 576 48.03 40.83 -35.93
C VAL A 576 48.25 42.30 -36.27
N GLU A 577 49.31 42.91 -35.74
CA GLU A 577 49.63 44.31 -36.05
C GLU A 577 50.07 44.44 -37.53
N GLY A 578 49.36 45.27 -38.29
CA GLY A 578 49.68 45.54 -39.69
C GLY A 578 50.97 46.33 -39.82
N GLY A 579 51.90 45.82 -40.63
CA GLY A 579 53.01 46.61 -41.15
C GLY A 579 52.45 47.71 -42.04
N GLY A 580 52.41 48.95 -41.54
CA GLY A 580 52.01 50.10 -42.35
C GLY A 580 52.80 50.16 -43.68
N PRO A 581 52.21 50.69 -44.77
CA PRO A 581 52.80 50.61 -46.09
C PRO A 581 54.22 51.19 -46.10
N LEU A 582 55.18 50.39 -46.56
CA LEU A 582 56.50 50.86 -46.95
C LEU A 582 56.33 51.98 -47.98
N MET A 583 56.50 53.23 -47.53
CA MET A 583 56.72 54.38 -48.42
C MET A 583 58.04 54.15 -49.17
N THR A 584 57.99 53.38 -50.25
CA THR A 584 59.03 53.39 -51.27
C THR A 584 58.86 54.67 -52.07
N ASN A 585 59.47 55.76 -51.60
CA ASN A 585 59.57 57.00 -52.37
C ASN A 585 60.99 57.11 -52.97
N PRO A 586 61.22 56.64 -54.22
CA PRO A 586 62.44 56.99 -54.93
C PRO A 586 62.26 58.38 -55.54
N HIS A 587 63.15 59.31 -55.17
CA HIS A 587 63.33 60.65 -55.73
C HIS A 587 62.35 61.76 -55.30
N ILE A 588 62.80 62.60 -54.36
CA ILE A 588 62.58 64.06 -54.46
C ILE A 588 63.93 64.78 -54.26
N TYR A 589 64.49 65.21 -55.39
CA TYR A 589 65.54 66.23 -55.51
C TYR A 589 64.90 67.62 -55.36
N HIS A 590 65.50 68.50 -54.54
CA HIS A 590 65.50 69.99 -54.62
C HIS A 590 64.13 70.73 -54.55
N LYS A 591 63.93 71.93 -53.96
CA LYS A 591 64.81 73.10 -53.78
C LYS A 591 64.11 74.11 -52.82
N VAL A 592 64.87 74.61 -51.84
CA VAL A 592 64.99 76.01 -51.34
C VAL A 592 63.77 76.96 -51.43
N GLN A 593 63.29 77.46 -50.28
CA GLN A 593 63.56 78.84 -49.81
C GLN A 593 63.43 78.95 -48.30
#